data_AF-I9AEU6-F1
#
_entry.id   AF-I9AEU6-F1
#
_cell.length_a   1.000
_cell.length_b   1.000
_cell.length_c   1.000
_cell.angle_alpha   90.00
_cell.angle_beta   90.00
_cell.angle_gamma   90.00
#
_symmetry.space_group_name_H-M   'P 1'
#
loop_
_entity.id
_entity.type
_entity.pdbx_description
1 polymer ?
#
loop_
_entity_poly.entity_id
_entity_poly.type
_entity_poly.pdbx_seq_one_letter_code
_entity_poly.pdbx_strand_id
1 'polypeptide(L)'
;MKKGCILCLLISVISLPLIAQNIIYSNLKELLTQHGDTTAVLRVEKRSRNQIVLTGGADYRITAGDDESMCRRLKKRCFAVRDEKGNLYLNCRKLRYKKLRFGAWYAPAVQLGKNIYFCAMPLGSVIGGNFVEEDDVKLGGNIGDALAASSLVTKRVCYELNGETGKVDFLGKDRMLQLLKNYPELKQAYLKDDSQEAKHTFKYLLELQNKQKK
;
A
#
# COMPACT_ATOMS: atom_id res chain seq x y z
N MET A 1 -24.70 18.29 51.94
CA MET A 1 -24.77 17.21 50.92
C MET A 1 -24.82 17.79 49.50
N LYS A 2 -23.72 18.33 48.93
CA LYS A 2 -23.64 18.78 47.52
C LYS A 2 -22.21 18.75 46.94
N LYS A 3 -21.27 18.02 47.54
CA LYS A 3 -19.87 17.95 47.08
C LYS A 3 -19.48 16.60 46.46
N GLY A 4 -20.34 15.58 46.57
CA GLY A 4 -20.12 14.25 46.00
C GLY A 4 -20.50 14.12 44.52
N CYS A 5 -21.50 14.88 44.03
CA CYS A 5 -21.93 14.78 42.62
C CYS A 5 -20.97 15.44 41.62
N ILE A 6 -20.11 16.36 42.05
CA ILE A 6 -19.20 17.07 41.14
C ILE A 6 -18.00 16.18 40.74
N LEU A 7 -17.58 15.27 41.62
CA LEU A 7 -16.46 14.37 41.32
C LEU A 7 -16.82 13.30 40.28
N CYS A 8 -18.10 12.90 40.22
CA CYS A 8 -18.57 11.92 39.23
C CYS A 8 -18.72 12.49 37.81
N LEU A 9 -18.90 13.81 37.66
CA LEU A 9 -18.99 14.46 36.35
C LEU A 9 -17.63 14.69 35.67
N LEU A 10 -16.52 14.61 36.43
CA LEU A 10 -15.16 14.75 35.89
C LEU A 10 -14.56 13.45 35.37
N ILE A 11 -15.18 12.29 35.67
CA ILE A 11 -14.72 10.98 35.19
C ILE A 11 -15.47 10.55 33.92
N SER A 12 -16.57 11.23 33.57
CA SER A 12 -17.39 10.92 32.39
C SER A 12 -16.96 11.61 31.10
N VAL A 13 -15.80 12.28 31.09
CA VAL A 13 -15.33 13.05 29.94
C VAL A 13 -14.18 12.30 29.25
N ILE A 14 -14.54 11.70 28.12
CA ILE A 14 -13.70 11.21 27.01
C ILE A 14 -13.28 9.73 27.11
N SER A 15 -14.25 8.85 27.13
CA SER A 15 -14.22 7.67 26.26
C SER A 15 -15.07 7.95 25.01
N LEU A 16 -14.81 9.09 24.36
CA LEU A 16 -15.21 9.24 22.97
C LEU A 16 -14.55 8.07 22.22
N PRO A 17 -15.29 7.29 21.41
CA PRO A 17 -14.62 6.41 20.47
C PRO A 17 -13.70 7.36 19.69
N LEU A 18 -12.40 7.09 19.72
CA LEU A 18 -11.45 7.78 18.85
C LEU A 18 -11.94 7.44 17.44
N ILE A 19 -12.83 8.28 16.87
CA ILE A 19 -13.26 8.13 15.48
C ILE A 19 -11.94 8.21 14.74
N ALA A 20 -11.50 7.09 14.20
CA ALA A 20 -10.22 7.01 13.55
C ALA A 20 -10.26 8.00 12.38
N GLN A 21 -9.57 9.12 12.53
CA GLN A 21 -9.53 10.16 11.52
C GLN A 21 -8.62 9.70 10.39
N ASN A 22 -8.91 10.12 9.16
CA ASN A 22 -7.98 9.90 8.07
C ASN A 22 -6.70 10.72 8.34
N ILE A 23 -5.54 10.13 8.09
CA ILE A 23 -4.24 10.77 8.34
C ILE A 23 -3.49 10.90 7.03
N ILE A 24 -2.93 12.07 6.78
CA ILE A 24 -2.12 12.39 5.61
C ILE A 24 -0.67 12.60 6.05
N TYR A 25 0.24 11.89 5.42
CA TYR A 25 1.67 12.00 5.66
C TYR A 25 2.33 12.66 4.46
N SER A 26 3.11 13.72 4.69
CA SER A 26 3.78 14.48 3.63
C SER A 26 5.11 13.85 3.21
N ASN A 27 5.72 13.03 4.07
CA ASN A 27 6.99 12.33 3.82
C ASN A 27 7.11 11.02 4.62
N LEU A 28 8.17 10.26 4.35
CA LEU A 28 8.45 8.97 4.99
C LEU A 28 8.69 9.11 6.50
N LYS A 29 9.38 10.16 6.95
CA LYS A 29 9.67 10.39 8.38
C LYS A 29 8.38 10.59 9.18
N GLU A 30 7.48 11.43 8.68
CA GLU A 30 6.13 11.64 9.26
C GLU A 30 5.35 10.33 9.35
N LEU A 31 5.37 9.52 8.29
CA LEU A 31 4.72 8.21 8.32
C LEU A 31 5.34 7.29 9.39
N LEU A 32 6.67 7.18 9.46
CA LEU A 32 7.32 6.30 10.44
C LEU A 32 7.10 6.75 11.89
N THR A 33 7.04 8.06 12.12
CA THR A 33 6.77 8.67 13.44
C THR A 33 5.29 8.76 13.77
N GLN A 34 4.40 8.33 12.86
CA GLN A 34 2.94 8.43 12.98
C GLN A 34 2.45 9.87 13.21
N HIS A 35 3.20 10.86 12.74
CA HIS A 35 2.90 12.28 12.89
C HIS A 35 2.44 12.85 11.55
N GLY A 36 1.14 12.87 11.31
CA GLY A 36 0.54 13.37 10.07
C GLY A 36 -0.66 14.30 10.32
N ASP A 37 -1.12 14.95 9.25
CA ASP A 37 -2.27 15.85 9.29
C ASP A 37 -3.57 15.04 9.26
N THR A 38 -4.49 15.31 10.18
CA THR A 38 -5.80 14.64 10.16
C THR A 38 -6.80 15.35 9.25
N THR A 39 -7.69 14.58 8.63
CA THR A 39 -8.80 15.10 7.83
C THR A 39 -10.06 14.24 7.98
N ALA A 40 -11.22 14.91 8.05
CA ALA A 40 -12.51 14.24 8.07
C ALA A 40 -12.99 13.82 6.67
N VAL A 41 -12.48 14.47 5.61
CA VAL A 41 -12.98 14.31 4.24
C VAL A 41 -11.92 13.64 3.38
N LEU A 42 -11.99 12.32 3.28
CA LEU A 42 -11.13 11.53 2.40
C LEU A 42 -11.92 10.38 1.78
N ARG A 43 -11.87 10.27 0.46
CA ARG A 43 -12.50 9.19 -0.31
C ARG A 43 -11.42 8.37 -0.99
N VAL A 44 -11.34 7.09 -0.63
CA VAL A 44 -10.50 6.10 -1.31
C VAL A 44 -11.36 5.27 -2.24
N GLU A 45 -11.07 5.32 -3.53
CA GLU A 45 -11.78 4.57 -4.56
C GLU A 45 -10.82 3.63 -5.27
N LYS A 46 -11.15 2.33 -5.31
CA LYS A 46 -10.44 1.35 -6.13
C LYS A 46 -10.96 1.43 -7.56
N ARG A 47 -10.06 1.64 -8.52
CA ARG A 47 -10.42 1.68 -9.95
C ARG A 47 -10.83 0.30 -10.45
N SER A 48 -11.72 0.27 -11.44
CA SER A 48 -12.07 -0.96 -12.15
C SER A 48 -10.87 -1.46 -12.99
N ARG A 49 -10.89 -2.73 -13.40
CA ARG A 49 -9.82 -3.31 -14.24
C ARG A 49 -9.59 -2.50 -15.52
N ASN A 50 -10.68 -2.10 -16.19
CA ASN A 50 -10.60 -1.29 -17.42
C ASN A 50 -9.97 0.08 -17.15
N GLN A 51 -10.37 0.75 -16.06
CA GLN A 51 -9.77 2.02 -15.67
C GLN A 51 -8.29 1.86 -15.29
N ILE A 52 -7.90 0.75 -14.66
CA ILE A 52 -6.49 0.46 -14.34
C ILE A 52 -5.67 0.36 -15.63
N VAL A 53 -6.14 -0.38 -16.64
CA VAL A 53 -5.48 -0.47 -17.94
C VAL A 53 -5.35 0.92 -18.59
N LEU A 54 -6.44 1.69 -18.64
CA LEU A 54 -6.46 3.04 -19.23
C LEU A 54 -5.59 4.07 -18.48
N THR A 55 -5.33 3.85 -17.20
CA THR A 55 -4.52 4.75 -16.36
C THR A 55 -3.10 4.24 -16.15
N GLY A 56 -2.69 3.22 -16.91
CA GLY A 56 -1.35 2.65 -16.83
C GLY A 56 -1.04 2.06 -15.46
N GLY A 57 -2.00 1.34 -14.88
CA GLY A 57 -1.82 0.54 -13.66
C GLY A 57 -2.16 1.23 -12.33
N ALA A 58 -2.87 2.37 -12.37
CA ALA A 58 -3.20 3.12 -11.17
C ALA A 58 -4.37 2.51 -10.37
N ASP A 59 -4.07 1.80 -9.28
CA ASP A 59 -5.10 1.07 -8.51
C ASP A 59 -6.10 1.97 -7.79
N TYR A 60 -5.61 2.91 -6.99
CA TYR A 60 -6.46 3.72 -6.13
C TYR A 60 -6.47 5.18 -6.56
N ARG A 61 -7.63 5.81 -6.44
CA ARG A 61 -7.82 7.25 -6.49
C ARG A 61 -8.17 7.71 -5.08
N ILE A 62 -7.45 8.71 -4.59
CA ILE A 62 -7.74 9.35 -3.30
C ILE A 62 -8.07 10.81 -3.55
N THR A 63 -9.22 11.25 -3.05
CA THR A 63 -9.72 12.63 -3.14
C THR A 63 -10.20 13.13 -1.79
N ALA A 64 -10.35 14.45 -1.66
CA ALA A 64 -10.84 15.13 -0.47
C ALA A 64 -12.11 15.93 -0.81
N GLY A 65 -13.15 15.24 -1.30
CA GLY A 65 -14.39 15.88 -1.77
C GLY A 65 -14.14 16.88 -2.89
N ASP A 66 -14.74 18.07 -2.77
CA ASP A 66 -14.66 19.17 -3.75
C ASP A 66 -13.50 20.13 -3.49
N ASP A 67 -12.68 19.91 -2.45
CA ASP A 67 -11.49 20.73 -2.21
C ASP A 67 -10.39 20.41 -3.23
N GLU A 68 -10.34 21.20 -4.29
CA GLU A 68 -9.34 21.08 -5.35
C GLU A 68 -7.90 21.26 -4.84
N SER A 69 -7.70 22.14 -3.86
CA SER A 69 -6.39 22.45 -3.31
C SER A 69 -5.83 21.24 -2.56
N MET A 70 -6.68 20.59 -1.76
CA MET A 70 -6.34 19.39 -1.03
C MET A 70 -6.20 18.19 -1.97
N CYS A 71 -7.07 18.04 -2.97
CA CYS A 71 -6.90 17.03 -4.03
C CYS A 71 -5.57 17.19 -4.78
N ARG A 72 -5.16 18.43 -5.06
CA ARG A 72 -3.85 18.73 -5.67
C ARG A 72 -2.70 18.37 -4.73
N ARG A 73 -2.83 18.64 -3.42
CA ARG A 73 -1.86 18.24 -2.39
C ARG A 73 -1.74 16.71 -2.32
N LEU A 74 -2.86 15.99 -2.25
CA LEU A 74 -2.92 14.52 -2.28
C LEU A 74 -2.23 13.95 -3.52
N LYS A 75 -2.46 14.53 -4.71
CA LYS A 75 -1.87 14.02 -5.94
C LYS A 75 -0.37 14.30 -6.06
N LYS A 76 0.09 15.50 -5.67
CA LYS A 76 1.45 15.99 -5.99
C LYS A 76 2.44 15.92 -4.83
N ARG A 77 1.99 16.13 -3.59
CA ARG A 77 2.88 16.37 -2.43
C ARG A 77 2.78 15.29 -1.36
N CYS A 78 1.58 14.76 -1.12
CA CYS A 78 1.34 13.70 -0.16
C CYS A 78 2.20 12.46 -0.45
N PHE A 79 2.75 11.87 0.60
CA PHE A 79 3.54 10.65 0.56
C PHE A 79 2.70 9.42 0.86
N ALA A 80 1.85 9.46 1.87
CA ALA A 80 0.96 8.35 2.21
C ALA A 80 -0.32 8.86 2.88
N VAL A 81 -1.35 8.03 2.84
CA VAL A 81 -2.63 8.27 3.51
C VAL A 81 -2.98 7.04 4.32
N ARG A 82 -3.46 7.23 5.54
CA ARG A 82 -4.17 6.21 6.30
C ARG A 82 -5.65 6.57 6.35
N ASP A 83 -6.51 5.64 5.96
CA ASP A 83 -7.95 5.86 6.06
C ASP A 83 -8.45 5.65 7.50
N GLU A 84 -9.71 6.00 7.75
CA GLU A 84 -10.41 5.78 9.02
C GLU A 84 -10.44 4.30 9.47
N LYS A 85 -10.28 3.36 8.54
CA LYS A 85 -10.23 1.91 8.86
C LYS A 85 -8.83 1.45 9.23
N GLY A 86 -7.83 2.34 9.15
CA GLY A 86 -6.43 2.04 9.40
C GLY A 86 -5.68 1.47 8.20
N ASN A 87 -6.30 1.38 7.02
CA ASN A 87 -5.63 0.94 5.79
C ASN A 87 -4.66 2.01 5.33
N LEU A 88 -3.45 1.58 4.96
CA LEU A 88 -2.39 2.48 4.49
C LEU A 88 -2.33 2.46 2.96
N TYR A 89 -2.22 3.64 2.38
CA TYR A 89 -2.07 3.86 0.95
C TYR A 89 -0.85 4.72 0.68
N LEU A 90 0.09 4.20 -0.11
CA LEU A 90 1.35 4.85 -0.42
C LEU A 90 1.28 5.55 -1.78
N ASN A 91 1.68 6.82 -1.85
CA ASN A 91 1.78 7.55 -3.11
C ASN A 91 3.08 7.17 -3.84
N CYS A 92 2.93 6.43 -4.92
CA CYS A 92 4.05 5.91 -5.69
C CYS A 92 4.76 6.96 -6.57
N ARG A 93 4.25 8.21 -6.64
CA ARG A 93 4.75 9.26 -7.55
C ARG A 93 6.24 9.52 -7.42
N LYS A 94 6.75 9.51 -6.18
CA LYS A 94 8.16 9.79 -5.87
C LYS A 94 9.00 8.53 -5.73
N LEU A 95 8.38 7.34 -5.77
CA LEU A 95 9.05 6.07 -5.57
C LEU A 95 9.64 5.55 -6.87
N ARG A 96 10.77 4.84 -6.73
CA ARG A 96 11.48 4.22 -7.85
C ARG A 96 12.02 2.87 -7.42
N TYR A 97 11.85 1.89 -8.28
CA TYR A 97 12.59 0.64 -8.20
C TYR A 97 13.76 0.73 -9.17
N LYS A 98 14.98 0.69 -8.65
CA LYS A 98 16.20 1.01 -9.42
C LYS A 98 16.02 2.37 -10.12
N LYS A 99 16.11 2.42 -11.45
CA LYS A 99 15.92 3.65 -12.25
C LYS A 99 14.46 3.87 -12.69
N LEU A 100 13.61 2.85 -12.57
CA LEU A 100 12.23 2.85 -13.07
C LEU A 100 11.29 3.54 -12.10
N ARG A 101 10.37 4.34 -12.64
CA ARG A 101 9.31 4.98 -11.85
C ARG A 101 8.12 4.03 -11.79
N PHE A 102 7.45 4.00 -10.63
CA PHE A 102 6.13 3.41 -10.54
C PHE A 102 5.17 4.31 -11.31
N GLY A 103 4.83 5.47 -10.76
CA GLY A 103 3.98 6.45 -11.43
C GLY A 103 3.08 7.16 -10.43
N ALA A 104 2.19 8.00 -10.93
CA ALA A 104 1.45 8.95 -10.09
C ALA A 104 0.12 8.37 -9.56
N TRP A 105 0.19 7.33 -8.73
CA TRP A 105 -0.97 6.68 -8.12
C TRP A 105 -0.73 6.23 -6.69
N TYR A 106 -1.81 5.82 -6.04
CA TYR A 106 -1.78 5.22 -4.71
C TYR A 106 -1.81 3.70 -4.79
N ALA A 107 -0.92 3.08 -4.02
CA ALA A 107 -0.81 1.64 -3.83
C ALA A 107 -1.26 1.26 -2.42
N PRO A 108 -1.95 0.12 -2.23
CA PRO A 108 -2.20 -0.40 -0.89
C PRO A 108 -0.87 -0.82 -0.26
N ALA A 109 -0.72 -0.54 1.03
CA ALA A 109 0.51 -0.75 1.76
C ALA A 109 0.28 -1.23 3.20
N VAL A 110 1.33 -1.79 3.79
CA VAL A 110 1.40 -2.24 5.18
C VAL A 110 2.72 -1.77 5.76
N GLN A 111 2.67 -1.22 6.96
CA GLN A 111 3.88 -0.90 7.72
C GLN A 111 4.18 -2.06 8.68
N LEU A 112 5.40 -2.61 8.61
CA LEU A 112 5.94 -3.62 9.54
C LEU A 112 7.26 -3.09 10.10
N GLY A 113 7.29 -2.82 11.41
CA GLY A 113 8.42 -2.15 12.05
C GLY A 113 8.77 -0.82 11.36
N LYS A 114 10.03 -0.70 10.92
CA LYS A 114 10.53 0.47 10.20
C LYS A 114 10.31 0.42 8.68
N ASN A 115 9.86 -0.69 8.12
CA ASN A 115 9.73 -0.83 6.67
C ASN A 115 8.26 -0.79 6.23
N ILE A 116 8.05 -0.39 4.99
CA ILE A 116 6.72 -0.30 4.37
C ILE A 116 6.70 -1.25 3.20
N TYR A 117 5.69 -2.10 3.14
CA TYR A 117 5.49 -3.05 2.06
C TYR A 117 4.26 -2.64 1.26
N PHE A 118 4.35 -2.58 -0.07
CA PHE A 118 3.26 -2.08 -0.89
C PHE A 118 3.12 -2.86 -2.19
N CYS A 119 1.90 -2.87 -2.74
CA CYS A 119 1.59 -3.55 -4.00
C CYS A 119 1.71 -2.59 -5.18
N ALA A 120 2.45 -2.97 -6.21
CA ALA A 120 2.50 -2.22 -7.46
C ALA A 120 2.66 -3.17 -8.64
N MET A 121 2.60 -2.63 -9.86
CA MET A 121 2.92 -3.41 -11.06
C MET A 121 4.37 -3.94 -11.01
N PRO A 122 4.64 -5.09 -11.65
CA PRO A 122 5.99 -5.56 -11.83
C PRO A 122 6.79 -4.56 -12.70
N LEU A 123 7.95 -4.12 -12.19
CA LEU A 123 8.83 -3.18 -12.88
C LEU A 123 10.14 -3.87 -13.28
N GLY A 124 10.51 -3.71 -14.54
CA GLY A 124 11.74 -4.25 -15.11
C GLY A 124 11.57 -5.68 -15.64
N SER A 125 12.44 -6.06 -16.58
CA SER A 125 12.34 -7.31 -17.35
C SER A 125 12.39 -8.57 -16.49
N VAL A 126 13.21 -8.59 -15.43
CA VAL A 126 13.35 -9.76 -14.55
C VAL A 126 12.07 -10.04 -13.77
N ILE A 127 11.42 -9.00 -13.26
CA ILE A 127 10.17 -9.17 -12.52
C ILE A 127 9.04 -9.42 -13.52
N GLY A 128 8.92 -8.57 -14.55
CA GLY A 128 7.88 -8.67 -15.57
C GLY A 128 7.86 -10.02 -16.27
N GLY A 129 9.02 -10.56 -16.65
CA GLY A 129 9.14 -11.85 -17.34
C GLY A 129 8.57 -13.04 -16.57
N ASN A 130 8.57 -12.99 -15.23
CA ASN A 130 7.98 -14.04 -14.40
C ASN A 130 6.44 -14.01 -14.39
N PHE A 131 5.81 -12.97 -14.92
CA PHE A 131 4.35 -12.77 -14.90
C PHE A 131 3.73 -12.57 -16.29
N VAL A 132 4.50 -12.76 -17.37
CA VAL A 132 3.96 -12.85 -18.73
C VAL A 132 3.48 -14.29 -18.93
N GLU A 133 2.21 -14.47 -19.28
CA GLU A 133 1.63 -15.78 -19.56
C GLU A 133 2.09 -16.28 -20.95
N GLU A 134 2.28 -17.58 -21.15
CA GLU A 134 2.73 -18.16 -22.44
C GLU A 134 1.81 -17.79 -23.63
N ASP A 135 0.53 -17.57 -23.36
CA ASP A 135 -0.46 -17.17 -24.37
C ASP A 135 -0.30 -15.71 -24.84
N ASP A 136 0.30 -14.83 -24.02
CA ASP A 136 0.54 -13.41 -24.38
C ASP A 136 1.65 -13.26 -25.45
N VAL A 137 2.45 -14.32 -25.67
CA VAL A 137 3.63 -14.33 -26.57
C VAL A 137 3.28 -14.81 -27.99
N LYS A 138 2.04 -15.22 -28.26
CA LYS A 138 1.66 -15.83 -29.55
C LYS A 138 1.64 -14.87 -30.74
N LEU A 139 1.72 -13.56 -30.50
CA LEU A 139 1.74 -12.54 -31.55
C LEU A 139 3.11 -11.84 -31.57
N GLY A 140 4.13 -12.44 -32.16
CA GLY A 140 5.48 -11.84 -32.22
C GLY A 140 5.51 -10.41 -32.78
N GLY A 141 6.55 -9.66 -32.44
CA GLY A 141 6.73 -8.25 -32.86
C GLY A 141 6.04 -7.24 -31.94
N ASN A 142 5.97 -5.97 -32.38
CA ASN A 142 5.47 -4.85 -31.57
C ASN A 142 4.07 -5.04 -30.96
N ILE A 143 3.24 -5.90 -31.56
CA ILE A 143 1.89 -6.22 -31.09
C ILE A 143 1.94 -7.13 -29.85
N GLY A 144 2.78 -8.16 -29.85
CA GLY A 144 2.99 -9.03 -28.69
C GLY A 144 3.63 -8.30 -27.53
N ASP A 145 4.60 -7.43 -27.80
CA ASP A 145 5.22 -6.60 -26.76
C ASP A 145 4.20 -5.68 -26.08
N ALA A 146 3.28 -5.09 -26.86
CA ALA A 146 2.20 -4.27 -26.33
C ALA A 146 1.17 -5.09 -25.54
N LEU A 147 0.86 -6.31 -25.97
CA LEU A 147 -0.09 -7.19 -25.29
C LEU A 147 0.48 -7.70 -23.96
N ALA A 148 1.73 -8.15 -23.95
CA ALA A 148 2.45 -8.53 -22.74
C ALA A 148 2.57 -7.36 -21.76
N ALA A 149 2.90 -6.15 -22.24
CA ALA A 149 2.90 -4.95 -21.42
C ALA A 149 1.51 -4.65 -20.82
N SER A 150 0.44 -4.81 -21.62
CA SER A 150 -0.94 -4.61 -21.17
C SER A 150 -1.39 -5.63 -20.11
N SER A 151 -0.99 -6.90 -20.27
CA SER A 151 -1.23 -7.97 -19.30
C SER A 151 -0.57 -7.65 -17.95
N LEU A 152 0.70 -7.26 -17.98
CA LEU A 152 1.49 -6.87 -16.80
C LEU A 152 0.93 -5.65 -16.06
N VAL A 153 0.28 -4.71 -16.76
CA VAL A 153 -0.35 -3.52 -16.15
C VAL A 153 -1.45 -3.89 -15.14
N THR A 154 -2.03 -5.09 -15.24
CA THR A 154 -3.03 -5.57 -14.27
C THR A 154 -2.45 -6.48 -13.19
N LYS A 155 -1.27 -7.05 -13.42
CA LYS A 155 -0.55 -7.89 -12.43
C LYS A 155 0.01 -7.01 -11.31
N ARG A 156 0.07 -7.57 -10.10
CA ARG A 156 0.60 -6.87 -8.92
C ARG A 156 1.62 -7.75 -8.23
N VAL A 157 2.68 -7.11 -7.75
CA VAL A 157 3.72 -7.71 -6.93
C VAL A 157 4.01 -6.82 -5.72
N CYS A 158 4.65 -7.38 -4.70
CA CYS A 158 5.00 -6.64 -3.50
C CYS A 158 6.42 -6.07 -3.60
N TYR A 159 6.60 -4.88 -3.03
CA TYR A 159 7.89 -4.23 -2.85
C TYR A 159 8.10 -3.88 -1.38
N GLU A 160 9.36 -3.83 -0.96
CA GLU A 160 9.81 -3.34 0.34
C GLU A 160 10.40 -1.94 0.16
N LEU A 161 9.84 -0.96 0.84
CA LEU A 161 10.42 0.36 1.05
C LEU A 161 11.09 0.38 2.42
N ASN A 162 12.42 0.50 2.40
CA ASN A 162 13.21 0.60 3.61
C ASN A 162 13.00 1.98 4.26
N GLY A 163 12.58 2.01 5.54
CA GLY A 163 12.26 3.27 6.22
C GLY A 163 13.43 4.18 6.52
N GLU A 164 14.63 3.62 6.65
CA GLU A 164 15.84 4.37 7.01
C GLU A 164 16.50 4.98 5.77
N THR A 165 16.59 4.21 4.68
CA THR A 165 17.27 4.63 3.45
C THR A 165 16.34 5.20 2.40
N GLY A 166 15.03 4.94 2.50
CA GLY A 166 14.04 5.30 1.47
C GLY A 166 14.17 4.51 0.17
N LYS A 167 15.02 3.47 0.12
CA LYS A 167 15.19 2.62 -1.06
C LYS A 167 14.05 1.61 -1.18
N VAL A 168 13.65 1.35 -2.42
CA VAL A 168 12.65 0.34 -2.76
C VAL A 168 13.32 -0.85 -3.39
N ASP A 169 13.07 -2.03 -2.84
CA ASP A 169 13.51 -3.33 -3.36
C ASP A 169 12.32 -4.26 -3.59
N PHE A 170 12.50 -5.25 -4.46
CA PHE A 170 11.46 -6.23 -4.76
C PHE A 170 11.33 -7.23 -3.60
N LEU A 171 10.08 -7.50 -3.17
CA LEU A 171 9.80 -8.51 -2.16
C LEU A 171 9.70 -9.89 -2.82
N GLY A 172 10.85 -10.53 -3.02
CA GLY A 172 10.92 -11.91 -3.50
C GLY A 172 10.59 -12.95 -2.42
N LYS A 173 10.47 -14.22 -2.85
CA LYS A 173 10.17 -15.38 -1.98
C LYS A 173 11.12 -15.46 -0.78
N ASP A 174 12.43 -15.34 -0.99
CA ASP A 174 13.43 -15.45 0.08
C ASP A 174 13.24 -14.38 1.16
N ARG A 175 13.02 -13.13 0.74
CA ARG A 175 12.79 -12.02 1.66
C ARG A 175 11.47 -12.20 2.42
N MET A 176 10.42 -12.68 1.75
CA MET A 176 9.16 -13.02 2.40
C MET A 176 9.32 -14.13 3.45
N LEU A 177 10.08 -15.19 3.14
CA LEU A 177 10.39 -16.27 4.08
C LEU A 177 11.20 -15.79 5.29
N GLN A 178 12.07 -14.79 5.12
CA GLN A 178 12.76 -14.15 6.24
C GLN A 178 11.79 -13.40 7.17
N LEU A 179 10.82 -12.66 6.62
CA LEU A 179 9.78 -11.97 7.42
C LEU A 179 8.93 -12.96 8.21
N LEU A 180 8.65 -14.12 7.62
CA LEU A 180 7.85 -15.19 8.23
C LEU A 180 8.66 -16.13 9.14
N LYS A 181 9.97 -15.88 9.36
CA LYS A 181 10.85 -16.79 10.12
C LYS A 181 10.30 -17.11 11.52
N ASN A 182 9.73 -16.11 12.20
CA ASN A 182 9.19 -16.26 13.55
C ASN A 182 7.73 -16.75 13.59
N TYR A 183 7.13 -17.03 12.43
CA TYR A 183 5.73 -17.45 12.29
C TYR A 183 5.65 -18.71 11.41
N PRO A 184 6.02 -19.89 11.94
CA PRO A 184 6.18 -21.12 11.16
C PRO A 184 4.90 -21.56 10.43
N GLU A 185 3.73 -21.37 11.05
CA GLU A 185 2.42 -21.66 10.42
C GLU A 185 2.20 -20.82 9.14
N LEU A 186 2.45 -19.51 9.22
CA LEU A 186 2.32 -18.60 8.09
C LEU A 186 3.35 -18.92 7.00
N LYS A 187 4.57 -19.26 7.40
CA LYS A 187 5.63 -19.68 6.48
C LYS A 187 5.23 -20.92 5.69
N GLN A 188 4.67 -21.94 6.35
CA GLN A 188 4.21 -23.15 5.68
C GLN A 188 3.03 -22.86 4.75
N ALA A 189 2.08 -22.03 5.17
CA ALA A 189 0.97 -21.63 4.31
C ALA A 189 1.45 -20.87 3.07
N TYR A 190 2.40 -19.95 3.21
CA TYR A 190 2.98 -19.20 2.08
C TYR A 190 3.70 -20.11 1.08
N LEU A 191 4.43 -21.12 1.57
CA LEU A 191 5.13 -22.08 0.69
C LEU A 191 4.18 -22.92 -0.16
N LYS A 192 2.93 -23.14 0.28
CA LYS A 192 1.91 -23.88 -0.48
C LYS A 192 1.27 -23.08 -1.60
N ASP A 193 1.25 -21.75 -1.50
CA ASP A 193 0.53 -20.87 -2.44
C ASP A 193 1.30 -20.63 -3.76
N ASP A 194 2.57 -21.07 -3.85
CA ASP A 194 3.54 -21.00 -4.96
C ASP A 194 3.45 -19.85 -5.97
N SER A 195 2.95 -18.68 -5.55
CA SER A 195 2.78 -17.51 -6.40
C SER A 195 3.34 -16.26 -5.72
N GLN A 196 4.15 -15.51 -6.47
CA GLN A 196 4.67 -14.21 -6.05
C GLN A 196 3.72 -13.04 -6.40
N GLU A 197 2.54 -13.33 -6.94
CA GLU A 197 1.54 -12.28 -7.14
C GLU A 197 1.10 -11.69 -5.80
N ALA A 198 0.89 -10.37 -5.77
CA ALA A 198 0.51 -9.65 -4.57
C ALA A 198 -0.80 -10.15 -3.96
N LYS A 199 -1.73 -10.71 -4.75
CA LYS A 199 -2.97 -11.30 -4.24
C LYS A 199 -2.70 -12.44 -3.25
N HIS A 200 -1.62 -13.19 -3.45
CA HIS A 200 -1.18 -14.27 -2.57
C HIS A 200 -0.19 -13.79 -1.52
N THR A 201 0.70 -12.86 -1.86
CA THR A 201 1.77 -12.43 -0.94
C THR A 201 1.31 -11.38 0.07
N PHE A 202 0.44 -10.44 -0.33
CA PHE A 202 0.04 -9.31 0.51
C PHE A 202 -0.84 -9.69 1.70
N LYS A 203 -1.65 -10.76 1.58
CA LYS A 203 -2.46 -11.27 2.70
C LYS A 203 -1.59 -11.65 3.91
N TYR A 204 -0.43 -12.28 3.68
CA TYR A 204 0.50 -12.65 4.73
C TYR A 204 1.17 -11.42 5.38
N LEU A 205 1.40 -10.35 4.63
CA LEU A 205 1.89 -9.08 5.20
C LEU A 205 0.85 -8.44 6.13
N LEU A 206 -0.42 -8.47 5.74
CA LEU A 206 -1.53 -8.01 6.59
C LEU A 206 -1.66 -8.85 7.87
N GLU A 207 -1.58 -10.18 7.74
CA GLU A 207 -1.62 -11.09 8.89
C GLU A 207 -0.43 -10.89 9.84
N LEU A 208 0.78 -10.69 9.30
CA LEU A 208 1.96 -10.31 10.07
C LEU A 208 1.73 -9.02 10.85
N GLN A 209 1.18 -7.98 10.21
CA GLN A 209 0.89 -6.73 10.89
C GLN A 209 -0.09 -6.93 12.05
N ASN A 210 -1.14 -7.73 11.84
CA ASN A 210 -2.13 -8.02 12.87
C ASN A 210 -1.53 -8.80 14.05
N LYS A 211 -0.58 -9.70 13.79
CA LYS A 211 0.15 -10.43 14.84
C LYS A 211 1.17 -9.56 15.59
N GLN A 212 1.72 -8.51 14.97
CA GLN A 212 2.65 -7.57 15.62
C GLN A 212 1.95 -6.50 16.45
N LYS A 213 0.67 -6.22 16.16
CA LYS A 213 -0.17 -5.27 16.92
C LYS A 213 -0.80 -5.89 18.18
N LYS A 214 -0.75 -7.22 18.31
CA LYS A 214 -1.19 -7.98 19.49
C LYS A 214 -0.01 -8.20 20.43
#